data_AF-A0A4P2QI08-F1
#
_entry.id   AF-A0A4P2QI08-F1
#
_cell.length_a   1.000
_cell.length_b   1.000
_cell.length_c   1.000
_cell.angle_alpha   90.00
_cell.angle_beta   90.00
_cell.angle_gamma   90.00
#
_symmetry.space_group_name_H-M   'P 1'
#
loop_
_entity.id
_entity.type
_entity.pdbx_description
1 polymer ?
#
loop_
_entity_poly.entity_id
_entity_poly.type
_entity_poly.pdbx_seq_one_letter_code
_entity_poly.pdbx_strand_id
1 'polypeptide(L)'
;MRGRPAPGRRGPPSFYATPGTFTFLYPPGHRIPFIAADDIGAIAAAVFAAPGAFAGRTLELAGDVLTGEEVAAALGRATGRPLAYVTVPAEALRQNPLIARVVEVATKLRVDVDIPSLRALHPGLKTLAAWLDAGGAARIPVTSPA
;
A
#
# COMPACT_ATOMS: atom_id res chain seq x y z
N MET A 1 -11.72 -5.29 -46.00
CA MET A 1 -10.73 -4.54 -45.19
C MET A 1 -10.96 -4.87 -43.72
N ARG A 2 -10.08 -5.65 -43.09
CA ARG A 2 -10.19 -5.98 -41.64
C ARG A 2 -9.58 -4.83 -40.84
N GLY A 3 -10.33 -4.30 -39.88
CA GLY A 3 -9.90 -3.20 -39.00
C GLY A 3 -8.69 -3.58 -38.15
N ARG A 4 -7.79 -2.62 -37.92
CA ARG A 4 -6.64 -2.77 -37.01
C ARG A 4 -7.17 -3.08 -35.60
N PRO A 5 -6.58 -4.06 -34.88
CA PRO A 5 -6.89 -4.26 -33.48
C PRO A 5 -6.43 -3.04 -32.66
N ALA A 6 -7.22 -2.67 -31.66
CA ALA A 6 -6.86 -1.66 -30.68
C ALA A 6 -5.55 -2.08 -29.97
N PRO A 7 -4.64 -1.14 -29.65
CA PRO A 7 -3.41 -1.48 -28.95
C PRO A 7 -3.78 -2.09 -27.58
N GLY A 8 -3.33 -3.32 -27.37
CA GLY A 8 -3.49 -4.01 -26.09
C GLY A 8 -2.97 -3.11 -24.97
N ARG A 9 -3.72 -3.02 -23.86
CA ARG A 9 -3.24 -2.42 -22.62
C ARG A 9 -1.89 -3.06 -22.30
N ARG A 10 -0.78 -2.36 -22.58
CA ARG A 10 0.54 -2.75 -22.10
C ARG A 10 0.43 -2.72 -20.58
N GLY A 11 0.48 -3.90 -19.98
CA GLY A 11 0.66 -4.00 -18.55
C GLY A 11 1.90 -3.22 -18.13
N PRO A 12 2.01 -2.88 -16.85
CA PRO A 12 3.24 -2.35 -16.28
C PRO A 12 4.47 -3.11 -16.83
N PRO A 13 5.54 -2.44 -17.26
CA PRO A 13 6.71 -3.15 -17.78
C PRO A 13 7.21 -4.14 -16.73
N SER A 14 7.53 -5.35 -17.18
CA SER A 14 7.82 -6.55 -16.38
C SER A 14 9.03 -6.45 -15.44
N PHE A 15 9.67 -5.29 -15.30
CA PHE A 15 10.89 -5.09 -14.51
C PHE A 15 10.67 -5.14 -12.99
N TYR A 16 9.42 -5.11 -12.50
CA TYR A 16 9.12 -5.11 -11.06
C TYR A 16 8.14 -6.21 -10.62
N ALA A 17 7.64 -7.02 -11.54
CA ALA A 17 6.70 -8.10 -11.21
C ALA A 17 7.38 -9.46 -11.42
N THR A 18 8.24 -9.84 -10.47
CA THR A 18 8.81 -11.19 -10.43
C THR A 18 7.87 -12.10 -9.64
N PRO A 19 7.49 -13.27 -10.16
CA PRO A 19 6.71 -14.23 -9.38
C PRO A 19 7.39 -14.57 -8.05
N GLY A 20 6.62 -14.56 -6.96
CA GLY A 20 7.14 -14.86 -5.63
C GLY A 20 7.88 -13.69 -4.96
N THR A 21 7.84 -12.48 -5.53
CA THR A 21 8.39 -11.28 -4.88
C THR A 21 7.30 -10.24 -4.59
N PHE A 22 7.44 -9.57 -3.46
CA PHE A 22 6.76 -8.31 -3.19
C PHE A 22 7.75 -7.18 -3.47
N THR A 23 7.61 -6.54 -4.63
CA THR A 23 8.45 -5.41 -5.03
C THR A 23 7.85 -4.11 -4.54
N PHE A 24 8.61 -3.34 -3.76
CA PHE A 24 8.15 -2.06 -3.25
C PHE A 24 9.20 -0.96 -3.35
N LEU A 25 8.77 0.29 -3.13
CA LEU A 25 9.57 1.48 -3.41
C LEU A 25 10.49 1.90 -2.25
N TYR A 26 10.23 1.38 -1.04
CA TYR A 26 10.97 1.77 0.17
C TYR A 26 12.19 0.86 0.41
N PRO A 27 13.29 1.35 1.00
CA PRO A 27 14.41 0.48 1.35
C PRO A 27 14.02 -0.51 2.47
N PRO A 28 14.78 -1.62 2.60
CA PRO A 28 14.64 -2.55 3.73
C PRO A 28 14.59 -1.83 5.09
N GLY A 29 13.71 -2.26 5.97
CA GLY A 29 13.55 -1.68 7.32
C GLY A 29 12.87 -0.30 7.38
N HIS A 30 12.54 0.32 6.25
CA HIS A 30 11.78 1.58 6.27
C HIS A 30 10.35 1.35 6.76
N ARG A 31 9.89 2.15 7.72
CA ARG A 31 8.57 2.03 8.34
C ARG A 31 7.52 2.83 7.57
N ILE A 32 6.45 2.17 7.17
CA ILE A 32 5.48 2.68 6.20
C ILE A 32 4.09 2.63 6.84
N PRO A 33 3.34 3.75 6.89
CA PRO A 33 1.98 3.76 7.39
C PRO A 33 1.03 3.12 6.37
N PHE A 34 0.11 2.28 6.85
CA PHE A 34 -0.96 1.69 6.06
C PHE A 34 -2.32 2.01 6.68
N ILE A 35 -3.31 2.28 5.83
CA ILE A 35 -4.69 2.51 6.23
C ILE A 35 -5.63 1.72 5.32
N ALA A 36 -6.60 1.02 5.89
CA ALA A 36 -7.66 0.39 5.11
C ALA A 36 -8.62 1.46 4.59
N ALA A 37 -8.99 1.38 3.30
CA ALA A 37 -9.90 2.37 2.68
C ALA A 37 -11.23 2.50 3.43
N ASP A 38 -11.77 1.39 3.93
CA ASP A 38 -13.03 1.38 4.70
C ASP A 38 -12.89 2.15 6.03
N ASP A 39 -11.70 2.18 6.63
CA ASP A 39 -11.45 2.93 7.88
C ASP A 39 -11.30 4.44 7.62
N ILE A 40 -10.86 4.85 6.42
CA ILE A 40 -10.90 6.27 6.01
C ILE A 40 -12.35 6.76 6.03
N GLY A 41 -13.29 5.97 5.46
CA GLY A 41 -14.71 6.31 5.45
C GLY A 41 -15.30 6.43 6.85
N ALA A 42 -14.99 5.49 7.75
CA ALA A 42 -15.45 5.52 9.14
C ALA A 42 -14.93 6.76 9.90
N ILE A 43 -13.63 7.06 9.76
CA ILE A 43 -13.00 8.22 10.41
C ILE A 43 -13.56 9.52 9.83
N ALA A 44 -13.72 9.61 8.51
CA ALA A 44 -14.30 10.78 7.86
C ALA A 44 -15.72 11.06 8.38
N ALA A 45 -16.56 10.03 8.51
CA ALA A 45 -17.89 10.17 9.08
C ALA A 45 -17.86 10.71 10.53
N ALA A 46 -16.96 10.19 11.38
CA ALA A 46 -16.79 10.67 12.75
C ALA A 46 -16.31 12.14 12.80
N VAL A 47 -15.37 12.51 11.92
CA VAL A 47 -14.88 13.89 11.78
C VAL A 47 -16.00 14.85 11.40
N PHE A 48 -16.81 14.50 10.40
CA PHE A 48 -17.93 15.34 9.96
C PHE A 48 -19.06 15.43 11.00
N ALA A 49 -19.24 14.42 11.84
CA ALA A 49 -20.22 14.44 12.93
C ALA A 49 -19.80 15.34 14.11
N ALA A 50 -18.52 15.69 14.21
CA ALA A 50 -17.96 16.50 15.29
C ALA A 50 -17.17 17.72 14.78
N PRO A 51 -17.78 18.63 14.00
CA PRO A 51 -17.07 19.74 13.37
C PRO A 51 -16.37 20.66 14.40
N GLY A 52 -16.95 20.85 15.59
CA GLY A 52 -16.31 21.64 16.65
C GLY A 52 -14.97 21.09 17.15
N ALA A 53 -14.72 19.77 17.00
CA ALA A 53 -13.48 19.13 17.42
C ALA A 53 -12.43 19.02 16.28
N PHE A 54 -12.88 19.07 15.01
CA PHE A 54 -12.06 18.72 13.86
C PHE A 54 -11.97 19.77 12.75
N ALA A 55 -12.82 20.80 12.74
CA ALA A 55 -12.77 21.84 11.72
C ALA A 55 -11.39 22.52 11.66
N GLY A 56 -10.84 22.66 10.45
CA GLY A 56 -9.53 23.27 10.22
C GLY A 56 -8.32 22.40 10.62
N ARG A 57 -8.52 21.16 11.07
CA ARG A 57 -7.44 20.24 11.43
C ARG A 57 -7.08 19.31 10.26
N THR A 58 -5.79 19.03 10.14
CA THR A 58 -5.29 17.94 9.30
C THR A 58 -5.05 16.72 10.17
N LEU A 59 -5.58 15.57 9.75
CA LEU A 59 -5.31 14.28 10.40
C LEU A 59 -4.53 13.40 9.43
N GLU A 60 -3.38 12.88 9.88
CA GLU A 60 -2.71 11.76 9.22
C GLU A 60 -3.39 10.46 9.64
N LEU A 61 -3.55 9.51 8.71
CA LEU A 61 -4.30 8.27 8.95
C LEU A 61 -3.42 7.05 8.73
N ALA A 62 -3.40 6.16 9.72
CA ALA A 62 -2.79 4.84 9.66
C ALA A 62 -3.48 3.92 10.65
N GLY A 63 -3.68 2.66 10.27
CA GLY A 63 -4.06 1.57 11.17
C GLY A 63 -2.89 0.66 11.53
N ASP A 64 -1.79 0.74 10.78
CA ASP A 64 -0.56 0.00 11.00
C ASP A 64 0.66 0.78 10.50
N VAL A 65 1.84 0.43 11.02
CA VAL A 65 3.13 0.91 10.51
C VAL A 65 4.05 -0.28 10.40
N LEU A 66 4.45 -0.61 9.18
CA LEU A 66 5.18 -1.85 8.89
C LEU A 66 6.37 -1.61 7.97
N THR A 67 7.37 -2.48 8.04
CA THR A 67 8.41 -2.56 7.01
C THR A 67 7.92 -3.31 5.78
N GLY A 68 8.59 -3.14 4.64
CA GLY A 68 8.26 -3.87 3.43
C GLY A 68 8.37 -5.41 3.59
N GLU A 69 9.29 -5.87 4.43
CA GLU A 69 9.45 -7.27 4.81
C GLU A 69 8.27 -7.80 5.63
N GLU A 70 7.80 -7.03 6.60
CA GLU A 70 6.62 -7.38 7.40
C GLU A 70 5.36 -7.46 6.53
N VAL A 71 5.22 -6.53 5.57
CA VAL A 71 4.15 -6.55 4.56
C VAL A 71 4.27 -7.80 3.69
N ALA A 72 5.45 -8.10 3.14
CA ALA A 72 5.66 -9.29 2.31
C ALA A 72 5.29 -10.57 3.07
N ALA A 73 5.67 -10.67 4.35
CA ALA A 73 5.35 -11.80 5.21
C ALA A 73 3.84 -11.91 5.47
N ALA A 74 3.15 -10.79 5.75
CA ALA A 74 1.71 -10.76 5.97
C ALA A 74 0.93 -11.18 4.71
N LEU A 75 1.31 -10.61 3.55
CA LEU A 75 0.74 -10.97 2.25
C LEU A 75 1.00 -12.44 1.92
N GLY A 76 2.19 -12.94 2.19
CA GLY A 76 2.54 -14.32 1.90
C GLY A 76 1.75 -15.33 2.74
N ARG A 77 1.52 -15.02 4.02
CA ARG A 77 0.62 -15.81 4.88
C ARG A 77 -0.82 -15.78 4.37
N ALA A 78 -1.34 -14.59 4.08
CA ALA A 78 -2.73 -14.42 3.66
C ALA A 78 -3.04 -15.04 2.27
N THR A 79 -2.04 -15.13 1.40
CA THR A 79 -2.19 -15.71 0.05
C THR A 79 -1.70 -17.16 -0.04
N GLY A 80 -1.15 -17.73 1.03
CA GLY A 80 -0.60 -19.09 1.04
C GLY A 80 0.67 -19.26 0.18
N ARG A 81 1.36 -18.16 -0.14
CA ARG A 81 2.52 -18.14 -1.05
C ARG A 81 3.66 -17.34 -0.42
N PRO A 82 4.84 -17.92 -0.16
CA PRO A 82 5.98 -17.14 0.31
C PRO A 82 6.32 -16.00 -0.66
N LEU A 83 6.52 -14.79 -0.13
CA LEU A 83 6.92 -13.62 -0.89
C LEU A 83 8.24 -13.08 -0.36
N ALA A 84 9.25 -12.96 -1.22
CA ALA A 84 10.49 -12.27 -0.91
C ALA A 84 10.32 -10.76 -1.08
N TYR A 85 10.73 -9.98 -0.10
CA TYR A 85 10.77 -8.53 -0.24
C TYR A 85 11.91 -8.11 -1.17
N VAL A 86 11.59 -7.28 -2.16
CA VAL A 86 12.59 -6.67 -3.03
C VAL A 86 12.26 -5.19 -3.23
N THR A 87 13.29 -4.37 -3.38
CA THR A 87 13.09 -2.97 -3.75
C THR A 87 13.02 -2.82 -5.27
N VAL A 88 12.48 -1.70 -5.74
CA VAL A 88 12.50 -1.37 -7.18
C VAL A 88 13.94 -1.45 -7.70
N PRO A 89 14.25 -2.31 -8.69
CA PRO A 89 15.62 -2.51 -9.17
C PRO A 89 16.22 -1.24 -9.76
N ALA A 90 17.53 -1.04 -9.59
CA ALA A 90 18.24 0.14 -10.09
C ALA A 90 18.09 0.36 -11.61
N GLU A 91 18.01 -0.71 -12.40
CA GLU A 91 17.75 -0.61 -13.85
C GLU A 91 16.37 0.00 -14.14
N ALA A 92 15.34 -0.37 -13.39
CA ALA A 92 14.00 0.21 -13.55
C ALA A 92 13.99 1.70 -13.20
N LEU A 93 14.78 2.13 -12.22
CA LEU A 93 14.93 3.55 -11.87
C LEU A 93 15.66 4.32 -12.97
N ARG A 94 16.69 3.73 -13.59
CA ARG A 94 17.40 4.36 -14.73
C ARG A 94 16.51 4.53 -15.96
N GLN A 95 15.66 3.55 -16.24
CA GLN A 95 14.78 3.56 -17.41
C GLN A 95 13.53 4.44 -17.23
N ASN A 96 13.14 4.75 -15.99
CA ASN A 96 11.93 5.52 -15.70
C ASN A 96 12.18 6.64 -14.67
N PRO A 97 12.48 7.86 -15.15
CA PRO A 97 12.73 9.02 -14.28
C PRO A 97 11.56 9.36 -13.34
N LEU A 98 10.32 9.08 -13.73
CA LEU A 98 9.15 9.31 -12.88
C LEU A 98 9.19 8.38 -11.66
N ILE A 99 9.46 7.09 -11.86
CA ILE A 99 9.56 6.12 -10.76
C ILE A 99 10.76 6.44 -9.87
N ALA A 100 11.91 6.82 -10.46
CA ALA A 100 13.07 7.28 -9.70
C ALA A 100 12.71 8.46 -8.79
N ARG A 101 11.96 9.45 -9.30
CA ARG A 101 11.51 10.59 -8.51
C ARG A 101 10.53 10.19 -7.41
N VAL A 102 9.60 9.27 -7.67
CA VAL A 102 8.66 8.75 -6.67
C VAL A 102 9.40 8.05 -5.53
N VAL A 103 10.37 7.19 -5.84
CA VAL A 103 11.22 6.53 -4.82
C VAL A 103 11.99 7.56 -4.01
N GLU A 104 12.61 8.54 -4.66
CA GLU A 104 13.38 9.58 -3.97
C GLU A 104 12.52 10.41 -3.01
N VAL A 105 11.30 10.79 -3.42
CA VAL A 105 10.39 11.57 -2.57
C VAL A 105 9.87 10.71 -1.42
N ALA A 106 9.37 9.51 -1.72
CA ALA A 106 8.75 8.66 -0.72
C ALA A 106 9.73 8.24 0.38
N THR A 107 10.98 7.93 0.03
CA THR A 107 12.00 7.50 1.01
C THR A 107 12.47 8.61 1.95
N LYS A 108 12.19 9.88 1.61
CA LYS A 108 12.45 11.05 2.45
C LYS A 108 11.29 11.39 3.37
N LEU A 109 10.09 10.89 3.09
CA LEU A 109 8.94 11.15 3.95
C LEU A 109 9.09 10.37 5.24
N ARG A 110 9.01 11.09 6.36
CA ARG A 110 8.78 10.49 7.67
C ARG A 110 7.34 10.77 8.01
N VAL A 111 6.61 9.73 8.36
CA VAL A 111 5.23 9.86 8.80
C VAL A 111 5.17 9.42 10.25
N ASP A 112 4.67 10.31 11.11
CA ASP A 112 4.50 10.08 12.54
C ASP A 112 3.00 10.14 12.84
N VAL A 113 2.34 9.00 12.68
CA VAL A 113 0.89 8.90 12.86
C VAL A 113 0.57 8.43 14.28
N ASP A 114 -0.24 9.22 14.99
CA ASP A 114 -0.80 8.86 16.30
C ASP A 114 -1.92 7.82 16.15
N ILE A 115 -1.53 6.56 15.91
CA ILE A 115 -2.45 5.42 15.81
C ILE A 115 -3.28 5.23 17.10
N PRO A 116 -2.73 5.36 18.33
CA PRO A 116 -3.54 5.30 19.54
C PRO A 116 -4.72 6.27 19.54
N SER A 117 -4.52 7.53 19.17
CA SER A 117 -5.62 8.51 19.07
C SER A 117 -6.62 8.15 17.97
N LEU A 118 -6.15 7.67 16.82
CA LEU A 118 -7.05 7.20 15.75
C LEU A 118 -7.88 5.99 16.18
N ARG A 119 -7.30 5.07 16.96
CA ARG A 119 -8.01 3.89 17.49
C ARG A 119 -8.99 4.27 18.60
N ALA A 120 -8.71 5.31 19.37
CA ALA A 120 -9.68 5.87 20.31
C ALA A 120 -10.88 6.49 19.57
N LEU A 121 -10.64 7.18 18.45
CA LEU A 121 -11.68 7.73 17.59
C LEU A 121 -12.49 6.64 16.85
N HIS A 122 -11.81 5.60 16.36
CA HIS A 122 -12.39 4.46 15.66
C HIS A 122 -11.82 3.14 16.20
N PRO A 123 -12.49 2.52 17.20
CA PRO A 123 -12.03 1.26 17.79
C PRO A 123 -11.88 0.10 16.80
N GLY A 124 -12.59 0.17 15.65
CA GLY A 124 -12.51 -0.81 14.57
C GLY A 124 -11.35 -0.59 13.57
N LEU A 125 -10.42 0.32 13.86
CA LEU A 125 -9.27 0.63 13.01
C LEU A 125 -8.38 -0.61 12.80
N LYS A 126 -8.25 -1.04 11.54
CA LYS A 126 -7.61 -2.31 11.18
C LYS A 126 -6.10 -2.17 11.05
N THR A 127 -5.39 -3.15 11.60
CA THR A 127 -4.01 -3.46 11.20
C THR A 127 -4.01 -4.09 9.80
N LEU A 128 -2.85 -4.22 9.15
CA LEU A 128 -2.78 -4.90 7.85
C LEU A 128 -3.27 -6.35 7.97
N ALA A 129 -2.88 -7.06 9.03
CA ALA A 129 -3.30 -8.44 9.28
C ALA A 129 -4.83 -8.54 9.42
N ALA A 130 -5.44 -7.69 10.25
CA ALA A 130 -6.90 -7.68 10.42
C ALA A 130 -7.64 -7.35 9.11
N TRP A 131 -7.09 -6.47 8.28
CA TRP A 131 -7.66 -6.19 6.96
C TRP A 131 -7.56 -7.38 6.01
N LEU A 132 -6.43 -8.10 6.01
CA LEU A 132 -6.25 -9.31 5.21
C LEU A 132 -7.23 -10.41 5.62
N ASP A 133 -7.37 -10.65 6.93
CA ASP A 133 -8.28 -11.65 7.50
C ASP A 133 -9.76 -11.33 7.23
N ALA A 134 -10.12 -10.03 7.19
CA ALA A 134 -11.46 -9.56 6.86
C ALA A 134 -11.81 -9.67 5.35
N GLY A 135 -11.01 -10.42 4.56
CA GLY A 135 -11.24 -10.62 3.13
C GLY A 135 -10.46 -9.68 2.22
N GLY A 136 -9.58 -8.83 2.76
CA GLY A 136 -8.69 -7.98 1.99
C GLY A 136 -7.78 -8.78 1.05
N ALA A 137 -7.38 -9.99 1.45
CA ALA A 137 -6.54 -10.87 0.64
C ALA A 137 -7.16 -11.19 -0.74
N ALA A 138 -8.49 -11.38 -0.81
CA ALA A 138 -9.20 -11.67 -2.06
C ALA A 138 -9.23 -10.47 -3.02
N ARG A 139 -8.94 -9.25 -2.54
CA ARG A 139 -8.90 -8.03 -3.34
C ARG A 139 -7.51 -7.77 -3.94
N ILE A 140 -6.49 -8.53 -3.53
CA ILE A 140 -5.14 -8.39 -4.06
C ILE A 140 -5.09 -9.10 -5.41
N PRO A 141 -4.82 -8.40 -6.51
CA PRO A 141 -4.70 -9.04 -7.80
C PRO A 141 -3.49 -9.97 -7.78
N VAL A 142 -3.76 -11.28 -7.69
CA VAL A 142 -2.75 -12.30 -7.89
C VAL A 142 -2.57 -12.42 -9.39
N THR A 143 -1.48 -11.87 -9.94
CA THR A 143 -1.10 -12.19 -11.31
C THR A 143 -0.77 -13.68 -11.34
N SER A 144 -1.71 -14.48 -11.83
CA SER A 144 -1.44 -15.88 -12.16
C SER A 144 -0.38 -15.89 -13.27
N PRO A 145 0.66 -16.73 -13.22
CA PRO A 145 1.47 -16.95 -14.41
C PRO A 145 0.55 -17.50 -15.50
N ALA A 146 0.72 -16.96 -16.71
CA ALA A 146 0.16 -17.52 -17.94
C ALA A 146 0.87 -18.83 -18.30
#